data_AF-A0A2D6M7K5-F1
#
_entry.id   AF-A0A2D6M7K5-F1
#
_cell.length_a   1.000
_cell.length_b   1.000
_cell.length_c   1.000
_cell.angle_alpha   90.00
_cell.angle_beta   90.00
_cell.angle_gamma   90.00
#
_symmetry.space_group_name_H-M   'P 1'
#
loop_
_entity.id
_entity.type
_entity.pdbx_description
1 polymer ?
#
loop_
_entity_poly.entity_id
_entity_poly.type
_entity_poly.pdbx_seq_one_letter_code
_entity_poly.pdbx_strand_id
1 'polypeptide(L)'
;MAFQDLTAADQVTTQITTTTGFFDGGAGTLAGSSLSTSSLSSTQKNYYYNLQYNSKDHFSVSYGHIGGSGSAEQSATVRGTTQAIYKQFYNFTEAEADRLRDGIGWRMVDGTNSTNEVTQSDCYFIVAERLQMKDRLNPGTWTMKLSGSTTAGVADQIYLTDDSKTQNPLFAPFGEKYSIVSGSAGSVAVAAATKTYGFFYPDAGLFVLSGNALSSSLPGDAEYITSGSTHLGGGTGLAPDVTVTDSTDNAWKIARAMELGSMTLRSEEQQYIYDYFCRATVQKFNSTNNITFWSGSQYKIRHSDMVSNPQTFISEVGLYDEQNSLIAVGRLSSALNKNFSSEAIVKVRLTY
;
A
#
# COMPACT_ATOMS: atom_id res chain seq x y z
N MET A 1 -5.77 -17.73 42.54
CA MET A 1 -5.77 -16.80 41.40
C MET A 1 -6.69 -15.65 41.77
N ALA A 2 -6.26 -14.42 41.54
CA ALA A 2 -7.04 -13.24 41.89
C ALA A 2 -7.13 -12.35 40.65
N PHE A 3 -8.29 -11.73 40.45
CA PHE A 3 -8.60 -10.98 39.24
C PHE A 3 -8.73 -9.49 39.56
N GLN A 4 -8.37 -8.66 38.58
CA GLN A 4 -8.59 -7.24 38.59
C GLN A 4 -9.29 -6.89 37.28
N ASP A 5 -10.49 -6.33 37.38
CA ASP A 5 -11.15 -5.76 36.21
C ASP A 5 -10.41 -4.49 35.79
N LEU A 6 -10.10 -4.40 34.50
CA LEU A 6 -9.47 -3.24 33.89
C LEU A 6 -10.56 -2.27 33.43
N THR A 7 -10.40 -1.00 33.76
CA THR A 7 -11.31 0.05 33.30
C THR A 7 -10.76 0.75 32.07
N ALA A 8 -11.56 1.58 31.40
CA ALA A 8 -11.10 2.38 30.26
C ALA A 8 -9.92 3.32 30.61
N ALA A 9 -9.77 3.71 31.89
CA ALA A 9 -8.64 4.53 32.35
C ALA A 9 -7.32 3.74 32.44
N ASP A 10 -7.40 2.41 32.45
CA ASP A 10 -6.26 1.50 32.54
C ASP A 10 -5.79 1.02 31.15
N GLN A 11 -6.43 1.52 30.08
CA GLN A 11 -6.16 1.17 28.69
C GLN A 11 -5.67 2.40 27.93
N VAL A 12 -4.57 2.26 27.21
CA VAL A 12 -4.07 3.29 26.31
C VAL A 12 -3.91 2.68 24.94
N THR A 13 -4.70 3.18 23.98
CA THR A 13 -4.57 2.82 22.56
C THR A 13 -3.70 3.86 21.89
N THR A 14 -2.63 3.42 21.26
CA THR A 14 -1.76 4.26 20.43
C THR A 14 -1.75 3.70 19.02
N GLN A 15 -1.99 4.55 18.03
CA GLN A 15 -1.77 4.22 16.63
C GLN A 15 -0.40 4.75 16.23
N ILE A 16 0.42 3.89 15.63
CA ILE A 16 1.73 4.28 15.09
C ILE A 16 1.74 3.95 13.61
N THR A 17 2.15 4.93 12.81
CA THR A 17 2.41 4.74 11.38
C THR A 17 3.88 4.38 11.20
N THR A 18 4.14 3.19 10.67
CA THR A 18 5.49 2.76 10.30
C THR A 18 5.61 2.78 8.78
N THR A 19 6.78 3.18 8.28
CA THR A 19 7.06 3.21 6.84
C THR A 19 8.26 2.33 6.52
N THR A 20 8.16 1.55 5.45
CA THR A 20 9.24 0.67 4.99
C THR A 20 9.42 0.79 3.48
N GLY A 21 10.58 0.39 2.97
CA GLY A 21 10.80 0.33 1.53
C GLY A 21 9.88 -0.70 0.88
N PHE A 22 9.28 -0.35 -0.25
CA PHE A 22 8.31 -1.21 -0.94
C PHE A 22 8.93 -2.49 -1.52
N PHE A 23 10.22 -2.46 -1.88
CA PHE A 23 10.89 -3.57 -2.53
C PHE A 23 11.42 -4.60 -1.53
N ASP A 24 11.57 -5.84 -1.99
CA ASP A 24 12.11 -6.95 -1.22
C ASP A 24 13.41 -6.57 -0.48
N GLY A 25 13.52 -6.96 0.80
CA GLY A 25 14.61 -6.53 1.67
C GLY A 25 14.46 -5.12 2.26
N GLY A 26 13.30 -4.47 2.09
CA GLY A 26 13.03 -3.12 2.62
C GLY A 26 13.70 -2.02 1.83
N ALA A 27 14.08 -2.28 0.58
CA ALA A 27 14.68 -1.28 -0.29
C ALA A 27 13.62 -0.24 -0.71
N GLY A 28 13.93 1.05 -0.54
CA GLY A 28 13.03 2.14 -0.90
C GLY A 28 13.14 2.57 -2.36
N THR A 29 14.27 2.27 -3.02
CA THR A 29 14.55 2.64 -4.41
C THR A 29 15.13 1.43 -5.14
N LEU A 30 14.61 1.16 -6.33
CA LEU A 30 15.07 0.10 -7.22
C LEU A 30 15.32 0.67 -8.62
N ALA A 31 16.42 0.28 -9.23
CA ALA A 31 16.66 0.55 -10.65
C ALA A 31 15.71 -0.32 -11.49
N GLY A 32 15.11 0.26 -12.52
CA GLY A 32 14.19 -0.46 -13.42
C GLY A 32 14.83 -1.71 -14.02
N SER A 33 16.13 -1.68 -14.30
CA SER A 33 16.89 -2.78 -14.89
C SER A 33 16.96 -4.03 -14.01
N SER A 34 16.55 -3.92 -12.75
CA SER A 34 16.43 -5.05 -11.82
C SER A 34 15.05 -5.71 -11.87
N LEU A 35 14.08 -5.10 -12.55
CA LEU A 35 12.76 -5.70 -12.79
C LEU A 35 12.81 -6.60 -14.02
N SER A 36 12.10 -7.72 -13.96
CA SER A 36 11.90 -8.63 -15.09
C SER A 36 10.44 -9.01 -15.19
N THR A 37 9.91 -9.21 -16.40
CA THR A 37 8.52 -9.70 -16.54
C THR A 37 8.38 -11.15 -16.10
N SER A 38 7.27 -11.46 -15.42
CA SER A 38 6.91 -12.84 -15.09
C SER A 38 6.59 -13.66 -16.35
N SER A 39 6.73 -14.98 -16.23
CA SER A 39 6.39 -15.94 -17.29
C SER A 39 4.88 -16.11 -17.42
N LEU A 40 4.23 -15.21 -18.16
CA LEU A 40 2.80 -15.26 -18.49
C LEU A 40 2.54 -15.90 -19.86
N SER A 41 1.38 -16.53 -20.03
CA SER A 41 0.90 -17.00 -21.34
C SER A 41 0.62 -15.82 -22.28
N SER A 42 0.66 -16.07 -23.60
CA SER A 42 0.32 -15.05 -24.60
C SER A 42 -1.06 -14.45 -24.38
N THR A 43 -2.04 -15.26 -23.96
CA THR A 43 -3.40 -14.78 -23.65
C THR A 43 -3.44 -13.83 -22.46
N GLN A 44 -2.63 -14.07 -21.42
CA GLN A 44 -2.59 -13.19 -20.25
C GLN A 44 -1.89 -11.85 -20.55
N LYS A 45 -0.87 -11.86 -21.43
CA LYS A 45 -0.16 -10.66 -21.86
C LYS A 45 -1.05 -9.64 -22.58
N ASN A 46 -2.18 -10.09 -23.13
CA ASN A 46 -3.20 -9.19 -23.69
C ASN A 46 -3.92 -8.34 -22.63
N TYR A 47 -3.76 -8.68 -21.34
CA TYR A 47 -4.41 -7.99 -20.22
C TYR A 47 -3.40 -7.28 -19.32
N TYR A 48 -2.31 -7.94 -18.95
CA TYR A 48 -1.33 -7.38 -18.04
C TYR A 48 0.05 -8.03 -18.16
N TYR A 49 1.05 -7.33 -17.63
CA TYR A 49 2.38 -7.85 -17.34
C TYR A 49 2.66 -7.69 -15.86
N ASN A 50 3.22 -8.72 -15.20
CA ASN A 50 3.77 -8.55 -13.85
C ASN A 50 5.27 -8.28 -13.95
N LEU A 51 5.73 -7.24 -13.26
CA LEU A 51 7.13 -6.91 -13.06
C LEU A 51 7.60 -7.50 -11.73
N GLN A 52 8.61 -8.36 -11.83
CA GLN A 52 9.18 -9.12 -10.73
C GLN A 52 10.53 -8.57 -10.31
N TYR A 53 10.77 -8.62 -9.00
CA TYR A 53 12.08 -8.44 -8.40
C TYR A 53 12.28 -9.56 -7.38
N ASN A 54 13.47 -10.20 -7.38
CA ASN A 54 13.76 -11.38 -6.55
C ASN A 54 12.69 -12.49 -6.65
N SER A 55 12.18 -12.76 -7.86
CA SER A 55 11.15 -13.78 -8.12
C SER A 55 9.81 -13.55 -7.39
N LYS A 56 9.54 -12.31 -6.96
CA LYS A 56 8.25 -11.89 -6.40
C LYS A 56 7.66 -10.81 -7.30
N ASP A 57 6.36 -10.89 -7.53
CA ASP A 57 5.61 -9.82 -8.19
C ASP A 57 5.67 -8.56 -7.31
N HIS A 58 5.92 -7.41 -7.94
CA HIS A 58 5.94 -6.10 -7.28
C HIS A 58 4.98 -5.13 -7.96
N PHE A 59 4.91 -5.16 -9.29
CA PHE A 59 3.92 -4.37 -10.04
C PHE A 59 3.20 -5.23 -11.06
N SER A 60 1.94 -4.90 -11.32
CA SER A 60 1.21 -5.31 -12.51
C SER A 60 0.95 -4.09 -13.38
N VAL A 61 1.19 -4.19 -14.68
CA VAL A 61 0.95 -3.11 -15.63
C VAL A 61 -0.03 -3.52 -16.71
N SER A 62 -0.92 -2.62 -17.07
CA SER A 62 -1.96 -2.82 -18.07
C SER A 62 -2.18 -1.56 -18.89
N TYR A 63 -2.81 -1.72 -20.06
CA TYR A 63 -3.26 -0.61 -20.89
C TYR A 63 -4.76 -0.78 -21.18
N GLY A 64 -5.50 0.32 -21.11
CA GLY A 64 -6.92 0.33 -21.44
C GLY A 64 -7.30 1.53 -22.29
N HIS A 65 -8.29 1.33 -23.16
CA HIS A 65 -8.86 2.37 -24.01
C HIS A 65 -10.38 2.31 -23.93
N ILE A 66 -11.05 3.46 -23.73
CA ILE A 66 -12.50 3.56 -23.50
C ILE A 66 -13.34 2.92 -24.62
N GLY A 67 -12.88 3.09 -25.87
CA GLY A 67 -13.47 2.51 -27.06
C GLY A 67 -13.07 1.05 -27.35
N GLY A 68 -11.97 0.57 -26.77
CA GLY A 68 -11.39 -0.75 -27.09
C GLY A 68 -10.27 -0.77 -28.13
N SER A 69 -9.77 0.39 -28.56
CA SER A 69 -8.63 0.46 -29.47
C SER A 69 -7.35 -0.10 -28.84
N GLY A 70 -6.44 -0.60 -29.66
CA GLY A 70 -5.22 -1.27 -29.21
C GLY A 70 -5.45 -2.69 -28.65
N SER A 71 -6.58 -3.32 -28.97
CA SER A 71 -6.83 -4.74 -28.68
C SER A 71 -6.66 -5.61 -29.92
N ALA A 72 -6.44 -6.90 -29.72
CA ALA A 72 -6.39 -7.91 -30.79
C ALA A 72 -7.65 -7.91 -31.67
N GLU A 73 -8.83 -7.87 -31.03
CA GLU A 73 -10.12 -7.91 -31.70
C GLU A 73 -11.05 -6.82 -31.16
N GLN A 74 -11.77 -6.12 -32.05
CA GLN A 74 -12.78 -5.13 -31.70
C GLN A 74 -13.79 -5.01 -32.85
N SER A 75 -15.09 -5.06 -32.55
CA SER A 75 -16.14 -4.85 -33.55
C SER A 75 -17.41 -4.24 -32.91
N ALA A 76 -18.46 -4.05 -33.70
CA ALA A 76 -19.76 -3.61 -33.16
C ALA A 76 -20.33 -4.59 -32.11
N THR A 77 -20.04 -5.88 -32.26
CA THR A 77 -20.56 -6.97 -31.41
C THR A 77 -19.53 -7.50 -30.41
N VAL A 78 -18.24 -7.38 -30.71
CA VAL A 78 -17.14 -7.84 -29.85
C VAL A 78 -16.49 -6.64 -29.16
N ARG A 79 -16.51 -6.65 -27.83
CA ARG A 79 -15.85 -5.63 -27.00
C ARG A 79 -14.36 -5.97 -26.89
N GLY A 80 -13.49 -5.01 -27.19
CA GLY A 80 -12.04 -5.21 -27.13
C GLY A 80 -11.54 -5.42 -25.70
N THR A 81 -10.41 -6.12 -25.54
CA THR A 81 -9.81 -6.40 -24.23
C THR A 81 -9.43 -5.11 -23.49
N THR A 82 -8.86 -4.13 -24.20
CA THR A 82 -8.49 -2.82 -23.63
C THR A 82 -9.71 -2.03 -23.15
N GLN A 83 -10.89 -2.25 -23.73
CA GLN A 83 -12.14 -1.67 -23.24
C GLN A 83 -12.56 -2.27 -21.90
N ALA A 84 -12.45 -3.59 -21.76
CA ALA A 84 -12.78 -4.25 -20.49
C ALA A 84 -11.87 -3.75 -19.37
N ILE A 85 -10.57 -3.64 -19.63
CA ILE A 85 -9.56 -3.15 -18.69
C ILE A 85 -9.87 -1.71 -18.25
N TYR A 86 -10.05 -0.79 -19.20
CA TYR A 86 -10.37 0.61 -18.91
C TYR A 86 -11.62 0.72 -18.03
N LYS A 87 -12.70 0.01 -18.41
CA LYS A 87 -13.97 0.10 -17.69
C LYS A 87 -13.91 -0.55 -16.30
N GLN A 88 -13.14 -1.62 -16.13
CA GLN A 88 -12.94 -2.26 -14.84
C GLN A 88 -12.26 -1.31 -13.86
N PHE A 89 -11.13 -0.71 -14.24
CA PHE A 89 -10.42 0.23 -13.39
C PHE A 89 -11.27 1.47 -13.09
N TYR A 90 -12.03 1.97 -14.06
CA TYR A 90 -12.90 3.13 -13.85
C TYR A 90 -13.99 2.84 -12.81
N ASN A 91 -14.73 1.74 -12.95
CA ASN A 91 -15.79 1.36 -12.01
C ASN A 91 -15.26 1.07 -10.60
N PHE A 92 -14.00 0.64 -10.49
CA PHE A 92 -13.36 0.41 -9.21
C PHE A 92 -12.93 1.73 -8.54
N THR A 93 -12.44 2.70 -9.32
CA THR A 93 -11.79 3.90 -8.78
C THR A 93 -12.68 5.14 -8.70
N GLU A 94 -13.74 5.21 -9.50
CA GLU A 94 -14.58 6.39 -9.60
C GLU A 94 -16.04 6.05 -9.27
N ALA A 95 -16.71 6.94 -8.52
CA ALA A 95 -18.09 6.74 -8.10
C ALA A 95 -19.10 6.92 -9.25
N GLU A 96 -18.73 7.69 -10.27
CA GLU A 96 -19.65 8.14 -11.33
C GLU A 96 -19.63 7.18 -12.54
N ALA A 97 -20.14 5.97 -12.37
CA ALA A 97 -20.22 4.97 -13.45
C ALA A 97 -21.05 5.46 -14.66
N ASP A 98 -21.99 6.39 -14.46
CA ASP A 98 -22.78 7.00 -15.54
C ASP A 98 -21.90 7.74 -16.58
N ARG A 99 -20.78 8.34 -16.17
CA ARG A 99 -19.84 8.98 -17.10
C ARG A 99 -19.26 8.01 -18.12
N LEU A 100 -19.14 6.74 -17.74
CA LEU A 100 -18.62 5.69 -18.60
C LEU A 100 -19.64 5.27 -19.66
N ARG A 101 -20.94 5.31 -19.33
CA ARG A 101 -22.03 5.14 -20.30
C ARG A 101 -22.03 6.27 -21.32
N ASP A 102 -21.77 7.49 -20.86
CA ASP A 102 -21.80 8.69 -21.70
C ASP A 102 -20.45 8.94 -22.44
N GLY A 103 -19.48 8.02 -22.32
CA GLY A 103 -18.22 8.04 -23.06
C GLY A 103 -17.18 9.05 -22.56
N ILE A 104 -17.32 9.55 -21.33
CA ILE A 104 -16.48 10.62 -20.77
C ILE A 104 -15.27 10.09 -20.01
N GLY A 105 -15.42 8.98 -19.27
CA GLY A 105 -14.33 8.35 -18.49
C GLY A 105 -13.57 9.32 -17.58
N TRP A 106 -12.26 9.11 -17.41
CA TRP A 106 -11.40 10.03 -16.65
C TRP A 106 -11.23 11.36 -17.37
N ARG A 107 -11.18 12.45 -16.60
CA ARG A 107 -10.86 13.79 -17.11
C ARG A 107 -9.64 14.33 -16.39
N MET A 108 -8.70 14.87 -17.17
CA MET A 108 -7.41 15.36 -16.66
C MET A 108 -6.96 16.56 -17.49
N VAL A 109 -6.19 17.47 -16.90
CA VAL A 109 -5.45 18.52 -17.63
C VAL A 109 -4.18 17.88 -18.21
N ASP A 110 -4.28 17.17 -19.33
CA ASP A 110 -3.14 16.42 -19.91
C ASP A 110 -2.15 17.31 -20.70
N GLY A 111 -2.48 18.60 -20.87
CA GLY A 111 -1.71 19.59 -21.61
C GLY A 111 -2.06 19.70 -23.10
N THR A 112 -3.01 18.91 -23.61
CA THR A 112 -3.45 18.98 -25.02
C THR A 112 -4.40 20.16 -25.30
N ASN A 113 -5.12 20.62 -24.27
CA ASN A 113 -6.03 21.77 -24.35
C ASN A 113 -5.70 22.84 -23.31
N SER A 114 -4.42 23.23 -23.25
CA SER A 114 -3.89 24.17 -22.25
C SER A 114 -4.19 23.69 -20.82
N THR A 115 -4.85 24.51 -20.00
CA THR A 115 -5.21 24.20 -18.61
C THR A 115 -6.60 23.59 -18.47
N ASN A 116 -7.28 23.27 -19.57
CA ASN A 116 -8.61 22.67 -19.53
C ASN A 116 -8.50 21.16 -19.39
N GLU A 117 -9.37 20.58 -18.57
CA GLU A 117 -9.51 19.14 -18.50
C GLU A 117 -10.09 18.58 -19.80
N VAL A 118 -9.51 17.47 -20.26
CA VAL A 118 -9.99 16.69 -21.42
C VAL A 118 -10.23 15.24 -21.02
N THR A 119 -11.16 14.61 -21.73
CA THR A 119 -11.47 13.19 -21.57
C THR A 119 -10.31 12.34 -22.06
N GLN A 120 -9.90 11.40 -21.20
CA GLN A 120 -8.82 10.48 -21.47
C GLN A 120 -9.36 9.25 -22.19
N SER A 121 -9.10 9.15 -23.49
CA SER A 121 -9.50 7.99 -24.31
C SER A 121 -8.77 6.73 -23.89
N ASP A 122 -7.52 6.86 -23.43
CA ASP A 122 -6.68 5.75 -23.00
C ASP A 122 -5.85 6.08 -21.76
N CYS A 123 -5.56 5.03 -21.00
CA CYS A 123 -4.80 5.11 -19.78
C CYS A 123 -3.88 3.88 -19.65
N TYR A 124 -2.72 4.12 -19.06
CA TYR A 124 -1.85 3.09 -18.51
C TYR A 124 -2.17 2.89 -17.04
N PHE A 125 -2.19 1.65 -16.59
CA PHE A 125 -2.46 1.28 -15.21
C PHE A 125 -1.23 0.61 -14.64
N ILE A 126 -0.80 1.04 -13.46
CA ILE A 126 0.25 0.38 -12.69
C ILE A 126 -0.34 0.06 -11.32
N VAL A 127 -0.32 -1.20 -10.93
CA VAL A 127 -0.84 -1.70 -9.66
C VAL A 127 0.34 -2.21 -8.86
N ALA A 128 0.53 -1.69 -7.65
CA ALA A 128 1.48 -2.22 -6.69
C ALA A 128 0.91 -3.47 -6.02
N GLU A 129 1.75 -4.49 -5.87
CA GLU A 129 1.32 -5.75 -5.27
C GLU A 129 0.95 -5.59 -3.79
N ARG A 130 -0.26 -6.04 -3.45
CA ARG A 130 -0.83 -5.90 -2.10
C ARG A 130 0.03 -6.55 -1.03
N LEU A 131 0.67 -7.67 -1.36
CA LEU A 131 1.55 -8.37 -0.43
C LEU A 131 2.78 -7.51 -0.02
N GLN A 132 3.23 -6.60 -0.89
CA GLN A 132 4.38 -5.73 -0.66
C GLN A 132 4.00 -4.41 0.02
N MET A 133 2.85 -3.82 -0.33
CA MET A 133 2.43 -2.54 0.26
C MET A 133 1.89 -2.64 1.69
N LYS A 134 1.59 -3.85 2.19
CA LYS A 134 0.92 -4.08 3.48
C LYS A 134 -0.46 -3.42 3.51
N ASP A 135 -0.59 -2.24 4.10
CA ASP A 135 -1.86 -1.51 4.16
C ASP A 135 -2.03 -0.58 2.96
N ARG A 136 -1.07 0.32 2.73
CA ARG A 136 -1.12 1.31 1.63
C ARG A 136 0.26 1.80 1.19
N LEU A 137 0.31 2.50 0.07
CA LEU A 137 1.50 3.24 -0.36
C LEU A 137 1.55 4.62 0.30
N ASN A 138 2.74 5.05 0.73
CA ASN A 138 2.95 6.32 1.43
C ASN A 138 2.94 7.52 0.45
N PRO A 139 1.91 8.40 0.51
CA PRO A 139 1.83 9.58 -0.35
C PRO A 139 2.97 10.57 -0.12
N GLY A 140 3.38 11.27 -1.17
CA GLY A 140 4.38 12.33 -1.10
C GLY A 140 5.81 11.82 -0.89
N THR A 141 6.04 10.51 -0.93
CA THR A 141 7.38 9.92 -0.77
C THR A 141 7.90 9.20 -2.01
N TRP A 142 7.01 8.89 -2.95
CA TRP A 142 7.37 8.09 -4.11
C TRP A 142 7.87 8.94 -5.27
N THR A 143 8.70 8.33 -6.11
CA THR A 143 9.15 8.88 -7.39
C THR A 143 9.18 7.75 -8.41
N MET A 144 8.44 7.91 -9.50
CA MET A 144 8.50 7.03 -10.66
C MET A 144 9.26 7.73 -11.75
N LYS A 145 10.41 7.19 -12.12
CA LYS A 145 11.16 7.62 -13.29
C LYS A 145 10.84 6.68 -14.43
N LEU A 146 10.30 7.19 -15.53
CA LEU A 146 10.07 6.46 -16.77
C LEU A 146 11.07 6.94 -17.82
N SER A 147 11.59 6.03 -18.63
CA SER A 147 12.57 6.36 -19.68
C SER A 147 12.18 5.71 -21.00
N GLY A 148 12.22 6.49 -22.08
CA GLY A 148 12.05 5.99 -23.46
C GLY A 148 13.37 5.52 -24.10
N SER A 149 14.51 5.92 -23.54
CA SER A 149 15.85 5.67 -24.08
C SER A 149 16.64 4.66 -23.24
N THR A 150 17.45 3.86 -23.93
CA THR A 150 18.46 2.97 -23.33
C THR A 150 19.75 3.70 -22.94
N THR A 151 19.90 4.96 -23.35
CA THR A 151 21.10 5.77 -23.07
C THR A 151 20.85 6.67 -21.86
N ALA A 152 21.60 6.44 -20.77
CA ALA A 152 21.51 7.26 -19.57
C ALA A 152 21.93 8.71 -19.86
N GLY A 153 21.11 9.69 -19.44
CA GLY A 153 21.41 11.12 -19.58
C GLY A 153 20.90 11.79 -20.86
N VAL A 154 20.19 11.06 -21.73
CA VAL A 154 19.41 11.66 -22.83
C VAL A 154 18.08 12.16 -22.28
N ALA A 155 17.57 13.28 -22.81
CA ALA A 155 16.38 14.01 -22.36
C ALA A 155 15.02 13.27 -22.54
N ASP A 156 15.05 11.94 -22.58
CA ASP A 156 13.87 11.06 -22.77
C ASP A 156 13.46 10.41 -21.45
N GLN A 157 13.45 11.21 -20.38
CA GLN A 157 13.11 10.75 -19.03
C GLN A 157 12.09 11.68 -18.40
N ILE A 158 11.11 11.09 -17.74
CA ILE A 158 10.14 11.82 -16.93
C ILE A 158 10.19 11.32 -15.50
N TYR A 159 10.09 12.26 -14.57
CA TYR A 159 10.01 12.02 -13.15
C TYR A 159 8.61 12.39 -12.68
N LEU A 160 7.90 11.41 -12.12
CA LEU A 160 6.54 11.54 -11.65
C LEU A 160 6.50 11.36 -10.13
N THR A 161 5.62 12.13 -9.50
CA THR A 161 5.30 12.04 -8.08
C THR A 161 3.85 12.49 -7.88
N ASP A 162 3.31 12.38 -6.68
CA ASP A 162 1.99 12.91 -6.32
C ASP A 162 2.09 14.31 -5.69
N ASP A 163 0.96 14.99 -5.60
CA ASP A 163 0.85 16.35 -5.06
C ASP A 163 0.40 16.42 -3.58
N SER A 164 0.36 15.32 -2.83
CA SER A 164 -0.16 15.24 -1.45
C SER A 164 0.52 16.17 -0.43
N LYS A 165 1.76 16.59 -0.68
CA LYS A 165 2.45 17.57 0.17
C LYS A 165 1.97 19.01 -0.04
N THR A 166 1.27 19.27 -1.14
CA THR A 166 0.89 20.62 -1.57
C THR A 166 -0.61 20.79 -1.74
N GLN A 167 -1.35 19.71 -1.95
CA GLN A 167 -2.78 19.70 -2.16
C GLN A 167 -3.47 18.75 -1.18
N ASN A 168 -4.71 19.08 -0.83
CA ASN A 168 -5.56 18.18 -0.06
C ASN A 168 -6.03 17.01 -0.95
N PRO A 169 -6.25 15.81 -0.37
CA PRO A 169 -6.78 14.68 -1.11
C PRO A 169 -8.16 14.98 -1.68
N LEU A 170 -8.41 14.48 -2.89
CA LEU A 170 -9.76 14.24 -3.38
C LEU A 170 -10.27 12.91 -2.84
N PHE A 171 -11.58 12.74 -2.77
CA PHE A 171 -12.18 11.50 -2.27
C PHE A 171 -12.66 10.63 -3.44
N ALA A 172 -12.28 9.35 -3.39
CA ALA A 172 -12.73 8.29 -4.26
C ALA A 172 -13.38 7.18 -3.40
N PRO A 173 -14.15 6.24 -3.99
CA PRO A 173 -14.73 5.11 -3.25
C PRO A 173 -13.70 4.30 -2.44
N PHE A 174 -12.44 4.28 -2.89
CA PHE A 174 -11.33 3.57 -2.25
C PHE A 174 -10.45 4.45 -1.35
N GLY A 175 -10.93 5.63 -0.93
CA GLY A 175 -10.21 6.50 -0.01
C GLY A 175 -9.67 7.74 -0.70
N GLU A 176 -8.43 8.11 -0.38
CA GLU A 176 -7.80 9.32 -0.90
C GLU A 176 -7.38 9.16 -2.37
N LYS A 177 -7.46 10.26 -3.12
CA LYS A 177 -7.02 10.37 -4.51
C LYS A 177 -6.15 11.62 -4.66
N TYR A 178 -4.96 11.45 -5.23
CA TYR A 178 -4.01 12.52 -5.52
C TYR A 178 -3.75 12.63 -7.01
N SER A 179 -3.32 13.80 -7.49
CA SER A 179 -2.93 13.99 -8.87
C SER A 179 -1.47 13.61 -9.06
N ILE A 180 -1.19 12.88 -10.15
CA ILE A 180 0.18 12.56 -10.54
C ILE A 180 0.73 13.72 -11.36
N VAL A 181 1.85 14.27 -10.93
CA VAL A 181 2.49 15.45 -11.49
C VAL A 181 3.97 15.18 -11.74
N SER A 182 4.60 16.02 -12.56
CA SER A 182 6.06 15.95 -12.70
C SER A 182 6.75 16.41 -11.42
N GLY A 183 7.77 15.69 -10.97
CA GLY A 183 8.45 15.96 -9.71
C GLY A 183 9.13 14.75 -9.09
N SER A 184 9.56 14.87 -7.84
CA SER A 184 10.19 13.78 -7.09
C SER A 184 9.89 13.89 -5.59
N ALA A 185 9.52 12.76 -4.98
CA ALA A 185 9.29 12.60 -3.54
C ALA A 185 8.36 13.69 -2.96
N GLY A 186 7.24 13.93 -3.65
CA GLY A 186 6.22 14.91 -3.32
C GLY A 186 6.62 16.37 -3.60
N SER A 187 7.82 16.63 -4.12
CA SER A 187 8.21 17.95 -4.62
C SER A 187 7.68 18.12 -6.04
N VAL A 188 6.70 19.00 -6.19
CA VAL A 188 6.01 19.29 -7.45
C VAL A 188 6.86 20.23 -8.31
N ALA A 189 7.15 19.84 -9.56
CA ALA A 189 7.84 20.67 -10.55
C ALA A 189 6.84 21.48 -11.41
N VAL A 190 5.75 20.85 -11.84
CA VAL A 190 4.64 21.48 -12.57
C VAL A 190 3.34 21.11 -11.86
N ALA A 191 2.53 22.10 -11.52
CA ALA A 191 1.29 21.89 -10.78
C ALA A 191 0.23 21.14 -11.61
N ALA A 192 -0.62 20.36 -10.94
CA ALA A 192 -1.69 19.58 -11.54
C ALA A 192 -2.65 20.42 -12.40
N ALA A 193 -2.94 21.67 -11.97
CA ALA A 193 -3.76 22.63 -12.72
C ALA A 193 -3.18 23.02 -14.09
N THR A 194 -1.88 22.81 -14.31
CA THR A 194 -1.21 23.08 -15.59
C THR A 194 -1.01 21.79 -16.39
N LYS A 195 -0.53 20.73 -15.74
CA LYS A 195 -0.36 19.42 -16.38
C LYS A 195 -0.45 18.31 -15.35
N THR A 196 -1.39 17.40 -15.55
CA THR A 196 -1.61 16.20 -14.75
C THR A 196 -1.33 14.98 -15.62
N TYR A 197 -0.51 14.07 -15.10
CA TYR A 197 -0.14 12.82 -15.76
C TYR A 197 -1.06 11.67 -15.38
N GLY A 198 -1.90 11.83 -14.36
CA GLY A 198 -2.72 10.74 -13.86
C GLY A 198 -3.34 11.00 -12.49
N PHE A 199 -3.91 9.94 -11.93
CA PHE A 199 -4.39 9.87 -10.55
C PHE A 199 -3.70 8.74 -9.79
N PHE A 200 -3.37 9.00 -8.53
CA PHE A 200 -2.77 8.08 -7.60
C PHE A 200 -3.75 7.74 -6.47
N TYR A 201 -3.97 6.45 -6.25
CA TYR A 201 -4.86 5.90 -5.23
C TYR A 201 -3.99 5.10 -4.24
N PRO A 202 -3.49 5.70 -3.14
CA PRO A 202 -2.55 5.09 -2.22
C PRO A 202 -3.07 3.81 -1.56
N ASP A 203 -4.34 3.81 -1.15
CA ASP A 203 -4.96 2.69 -0.44
C ASP A 203 -5.19 1.48 -1.36
N ALA A 204 -5.40 1.73 -2.66
CA ALA A 204 -5.50 0.69 -3.68
C ALA A 204 -4.14 0.28 -4.29
N GLY A 205 -3.07 1.02 -4.00
CA GLY A 205 -1.77 0.83 -4.64
C GLY A 205 -1.81 1.09 -6.16
N LEU A 206 -2.73 1.93 -6.65
CA LEU A 206 -3.01 2.07 -8.07
C LEU A 206 -2.58 3.44 -8.61
N PHE A 207 -1.93 3.41 -9.76
CA PHE A 207 -1.59 4.58 -10.58
C PHE A 207 -2.36 4.49 -11.90
N VAL A 208 -3.21 5.47 -12.16
CA VAL A 208 -3.91 5.64 -13.45
C VAL A 208 -3.20 6.76 -14.19
N LEU A 209 -2.51 6.45 -15.27
CA LEU A 209 -1.72 7.40 -16.03
C LEU A 209 -2.38 7.71 -17.38
N SER A 210 -2.46 8.98 -17.75
CA SER A 210 -2.95 9.42 -19.05
C SER A 210 -1.96 9.02 -20.16
N GLY A 211 -2.44 8.31 -21.17
CA GLY A 211 -1.59 8.00 -22.33
C GLY A 211 -1.27 9.24 -23.17
N ASN A 212 -2.15 10.23 -23.26
CA ASN A 212 -1.87 11.52 -23.89
C ASN A 212 -0.75 12.30 -23.18
N ALA A 213 -0.84 12.46 -21.86
CA ALA A 213 0.15 13.20 -21.09
C ALA A 213 1.53 12.53 -21.15
N LEU A 214 1.55 11.19 -21.07
CA LEU A 214 2.78 10.40 -21.16
C LEU A 214 3.38 10.41 -22.57
N SER A 215 2.58 10.16 -23.60
CA SER A 215 3.04 10.19 -25.00
C SER A 215 3.52 11.58 -25.43
N SER A 216 2.93 12.66 -24.94
CA SER A 216 3.46 14.02 -25.20
C SER A 216 4.86 14.23 -24.59
N SER A 217 5.19 13.52 -23.51
CA SER A 217 6.46 13.68 -22.79
C SER A 217 7.50 12.65 -23.24
N LEU A 218 7.05 11.46 -23.66
CA LEU A 218 7.86 10.37 -24.18
C LEU A 218 7.21 9.82 -25.46
N PRO A 219 7.21 10.58 -26.57
CA PRO A 219 6.49 10.19 -27.78
C PRO A 219 7.09 8.96 -28.46
N GLY A 220 8.39 8.74 -28.30
CA GLY A 220 9.12 7.79 -29.12
C GLY A 220 9.27 8.31 -30.55
N ASP A 221 9.87 7.48 -31.38
CA ASP A 221 9.97 7.62 -32.82
C ASP A 221 8.66 7.13 -33.48
N ALA A 222 8.10 8.00 -34.33
CA ALA A 222 6.83 7.79 -34.99
C ALA A 222 6.79 6.52 -35.85
N GLU A 223 7.92 6.10 -36.43
CA GLU A 223 8.00 4.92 -37.28
C GLU A 223 7.87 3.61 -36.48
N TYR A 224 8.11 3.67 -35.16
CA TYR A 224 8.11 2.51 -34.28
C TYR A 224 6.92 2.47 -33.32
N ILE A 225 5.94 3.39 -33.43
CA ILE A 225 4.74 3.37 -32.59
C ILE A 225 3.96 2.06 -32.79
N THR A 226 3.84 1.57 -34.02
CA THR A 226 3.13 0.32 -34.35
C THR A 226 4.01 -0.93 -34.23
N SER A 227 5.28 -0.78 -33.87
CA SER A 227 6.13 -1.93 -33.60
C SER A 227 5.72 -2.56 -32.27
N GLY A 228 4.93 -3.63 -32.38
CA GLY A 228 4.63 -4.56 -31.29
C GLY A 228 5.89 -5.15 -30.66
N SER A 229 5.69 -5.95 -29.60
CA SER A 229 6.65 -6.51 -28.63
C SER A 229 7.91 -7.24 -29.15
N THR A 230 8.21 -7.20 -30.45
CA THR A 230 9.39 -7.79 -31.10
C THR A 230 10.47 -6.77 -31.49
N HIS A 231 10.22 -5.46 -31.42
CA HIS A 231 11.26 -4.46 -31.68
C HIS A 231 12.07 -4.11 -30.43
N LEU A 232 13.31 -4.59 -30.37
CA LEU A 232 14.31 -4.29 -29.33
C LEU A 232 15.10 -2.99 -29.63
N GLY A 233 14.49 -2.01 -30.31
CA GLY A 233 15.08 -0.69 -30.58
C GLY A 233 14.41 0.41 -29.76
N GLY A 234 15.22 1.21 -29.07
CA GLY A 234 14.83 2.23 -28.09
C GLY A 234 14.17 3.47 -28.70
N GLY A 235 12.97 3.29 -29.25
CA GLY A 235 12.19 4.37 -29.87
C GLY A 235 10.68 4.18 -29.81
N THR A 236 10.11 3.21 -29.10
CA THR A 236 8.65 3.01 -29.11
C THR A 236 7.88 4.01 -28.22
N GLY A 237 8.57 4.67 -27.27
CA GLY A 237 7.98 5.65 -26.37
C GLY A 237 6.78 5.11 -25.58
N LEU A 238 5.92 6.04 -25.15
CA LEU A 238 4.63 5.77 -24.51
C LEU A 238 3.45 6.23 -25.39
N ALA A 239 3.69 6.48 -26.69
CA ALA A 239 2.62 6.66 -27.65
C ALA A 239 1.90 5.32 -27.89
N PRO A 240 0.59 5.22 -27.66
CA PRO A 240 -0.14 3.97 -27.84
C PRO A 240 -0.33 3.64 -29.33
N ASP A 241 -0.25 2.35 -29.65
CA ASP A 241 -0.78 1.82 -30.90
C ASP A 241 -2.27 1.55 -30.71
N VAL A 242 -3.11 2.28 -31.44
CA VAL A 242 -4.57 2.19 -31.35
C VAL A 242 -5.17 1.27 -32.41
N THR A 243 -4.34 0.61 -33.23
CA THR A 243 -4.82 -0.35 -34.23
C THR A 243 -5.44 -1.57 -33.56
N VAL A 244 -6.33 -2.24 -34.29
CA VAL A 244 -6.99 -3.47 -33.81
C VAL A 244 -6.28 -4.65 -34.47
N THR A 245 -5.19 -5.09 -33.86
CA THR A 245 -4.32 -6.14 -34.40
C THR A 245 -3.73 -6.99 -33.27
N ASP A 246 -3.49 -8.28 -33.54
CA ASP A 246 -2.87 -9.20 -32.57
C ASP A 246 -1.46 -8.79 -32.12
N SER A 247 -0.77 -7.99 -32.93
CA SER A 247 0.58 -7.49 -32.64
C SER A 247 0.61 -6.27 -31.73
N THR A 248 -0.54 -5.66 -31.41
CA THR A 248 -0.59 -4.45 -30.59
C THR A 248 -0.31 -4.77 -29.13
N ASP A 249 0.78 -4.22 -28.58
CA ASP A 249 1.19 -4.47 -27.20
C ASP A 249 1.57 -3.19 -26.46
N ASN A 250 0.56 -2.42 -26.07
CA ASN A 250 0.75 -1.19 -25.32
C ASN A 250 1.17 -1.43 -23.87
N ALA A 251 0.71 -2.52 -23.24
CA ALA A 251 1.08 -2.83 -21.85
C ALA A 251 2.59 -3.10 -21.72
N TRP A 252 3.22 -3.69 -22.74
CA TRP A 252 4.66 -3.84 -22.79
C TRP A 252 5.43 -2.51 -22.86
N LYS A 253 4.88 -1.48 -23.52
CA LYS A 253 5.56 -0.16 -23.62
C LYS A 253 5.78 0.47 -22.25
N ILE A 254 4.78 0.41 -21.36
CA ILE A 254 4.93 0.95 -19.99
C ILE A 254 5.83 0.06 -19.14
N ALA A 255 5.75 -1.28 -19.27
CA ALA A 255 6.68 -2.20 -18.62
C ALA A 255 8.13 -1.85 -18.97
N ARG A 256 8.40 -1.66 -20.26
CA ARG A 256 9.72 -1.29 -20.77
C ARG A 256 10.18 0.08 -20.26
N ALA A 257 9.29 1.07 -20.23
CA ALA A 257 9.64 2.40 -19.72
C ALA A 257 10.01 2.38 -18.22
N MET A 258 9.38 1.48 -17.45
CA MET A 258 9.74 1.22 -16.06
C MET A 258 11.08 0.49 -15.94
N GLU A 259 11.35 -0.51 -16.79
CA GLU A 259 12.64 -1.22 -16.84
C GLU A 259 13.83 -0.28 -17.15
N LEU A 260 13.62 0.71 -18.02
CA LEU A 260 14.65 1.70 -18.36
C LEU A 260 14.76 2.83 -17.33
N GLY A 261 13.83 2.87 -16.38
CA GLY A 261 13.67 3.92 -15.40
C GLY A 261 14.17 3.54 -14.01
N SER A 262 13.52 4.09 -12.99
CA SER A 262 13.75 3.75 -11.59
C SER A 262 12.51 4.02 -10.75
N MET A 263 12.27 3.18 -9.76
CA MET A 263 11.10 3.25 -8.90
C MET A 263 11.54 3.52 -7.47
N THR A 264 11.02 4.57 -6.85
CA THR A 264 11.19 4.85 -5.42
C THR A 264 9.83 4.88 -4.78
N LEU A 265 9.56 3.95 -3.86
CA LEU A 265 8.25 3.77 -3.22
C LEU A 265 8.45 3.31 -1.78
N ARG A 266 7.53 3.71 -0.91
CA ARG A 266 7.46 3.23 0.47
C ARG A 266 6.06 2.73 0.77
N SER A 267 5.99 1.62 1.47
CA SER A 267 4.76 1.14 2.10
C SER A 267 4.56 1.85 3.44
N GLU A 268 3.30 1.97 3.81
CA GLU A 268 2.85 2.47 5.10
C GLU A 268 2.01 1.40 5.77
N GLU A 269 2.26 1.18 7.06
CA GLU A 269 1.53 0.24 7.92
C GLU A 269 1.04 0.98 9.15
N GLN A 270 -0.24 0.82 9.46
CA GLN A 270 -0.84 1.37 10.68
C GLN A 270 -0.91 0.30 11.75
N GLN A 271 0.00 0.38 12.71
CA GLN A 271 0.04 -0.55 13.83
C GLN A 271 -0.77 -0.01 15.00
N TYR A 272 -1.63 -0.86 15.56
CA TYR A 272 -2.41 -0.54 16.74
C TYR A 272 -1.76 -1.17 17.96
N ILE A 273 -1.31 -0.31 18.87
CA ILE A 273 -0.69 -0.71 20.13
C ILE A 273 -1.71 -0.49 21.25
N TYR A 274 -2.02 -1.56 21.96
CA TYR A 274 -2.84 -1.53 23.16
C TYR A 274 -1.95 -1.76 24.37
N ASP A 275 -1.81 -0.72 25.19
CA ASP A 275 -1.10 -0.77 26.46
C ASP A 275 -2.11 -0.89 27.61
N TYR A 276 -2.09 -2.02 28.33
CA TYR A 276 -2.91 -2.27 29.50
C TYR A 276 -2.08 -2.12 30.77
N PHE A 277 -2.56 -1.32 31.72
CA PHE A 277 -1.90 -1.09 33.00
C PHE A 277 -2.66 -1.78 34.13
N CYS A 278 -2.11 -2.89 34.64
CA CYS A 278 -2.64 -3.53 35.82
C CYS A 278 -1.90 -3.04 37.07
N ARG A 279 -2.63 -2.37 37.96
CA ARG A 279 -2.10 -1.86 39.22
C ARG A 279 -2.54 -2.75 40.38
N ALA A 280 -1.58 -3.45 40.97
CA ALA A 280 -1.76 -4.18 42.21
C ALA A 280 -1.43 -3.26 43.40
N THR A 281 -2.46 -2.54 43.86
CA THR A 281 -2.36 -1.58 44.97
C THR A 281 -1.95 -2.26 46.28
N VAL A 282 -1.55 -1.45 47.27
CA VAL A 282 -1.13 -1.93 48.61
C VAL A 282 -2.18 -2.76 49.34
N GLN A 283 -3.47 -2.65 48.99
CA GLN A 283 -4.55 -3.41 49.61
C GLN A 283 -4.92 -4.69 48.86
N LYS A 284 -4.44 -4.86 47.63
CA LYS A 284 -4.81 -5.98 46.75
C LYS A 284 -3.64 -6.94 46.54
N PHE A 285 -3.97 -8.21 46.30
CA PHE A 285 -3.00 -9.27 45.92
C PHE A 285 -1.93 -9.63 46.97
N ASN A 286 -2.19 -9.36 48.25
CA ASN A 286 -1.25 -9.66 49.35
C ASN A 286 -1.39 -11.09 49.91
N SER A 287 -2.28 -11.91 49.36
CA SER A 287 -2.55 -13.28 49.81
C SER A 287 -2.43 -14.26 48.65
N THR A 288 -2.12 -15.52 48.95
CA THR A 288 -1.95 -16.57 47.93
C THR A 288 -2.86 -17.77 48.19
N ASN A 289 -3.27 -18.44 47.11
CA ASN A 289 -4.02 -19.70 47.19
C ASN A 289 -3.07 -20.93 47.18
N ASN A 290 -1.76 -20.71 47.30
CA ASN A 290 -0.81 -21.82 47.37
C ASN A 290 -1.07 -22.65 48.65
N ILE A 291 -1.20 -23.96 48.49
CA ILE A 291 -1.53 -24.91 49.56
C ILE A 291 -0.45 -24.90 50.67
N THR A 292 0.80 -24.55 50.33
CA THR A 292 1.88 -24.42 51.33
C THR A 292 1.69 -23.23 52.27
N PHE A 293 0.87 -22.24 51.89
CA PHE A 293 0.54 -21.07 52.71
C PHE A 293 -0.50 -21.39 53.79
N TRP A 294 -1.36 -22.41 53.55
CA TRP A 294 -2.51 -22.73 54.40
C TRP A 294 -2.31 -24.01 55.21
N SER A 295 -2.63 -23.94 56.50
CA SER A 295 -2.70 -25.08 57.41
C SER A 295 -3.94 -25.92 57.08
N GLY A 296 -3.70 -27.18 56.68
CA GLY A 296 -4.70 -28.01 56.01
C GLY A 296 -5.98 -28.29 56.79
N SER A 297 -5.96 -28.25 58.14
CA SER A 297 -7.10 -28.65 58.96
C SER A 297 -7.85 -27.49 59.64
N GLN A 298 -7.27 -26.28 59.70
CA GLN A 298 -7.88 -25.13 60.39
C GLN A 298 -8.05 -23.89 59.51
N TYR A 299 -7.72 -23.96 58.21
CA TYR A 299 -7.70 -22.79 57.31
C TYR A 299 -6.94 -21.58 57.89
N LYS A 300 -5.93 -21.83 58.72
CA LYS A 300 -5.05 -20.81 59.29
C LYS A 300 -3.80 -20.68 58.43
N ILE A 301 -3.20 -19.50 58.34
CA ILE A 301 -1.91 -19.31 57.69
C ILE A 301 -0.85 -20.11 58.48
N ARG A 302 -0.03 -20.92 57.79
CA ARG A 302 0.96 -21.81 58.46
C ARG A 302 2.05 -21.05 59.20
N HIS A 303 2.41 -19.88 58.71
CA HIS A 303 3.46 -19.03 59.26
C HIS A 303 2.82 -17.89 60.06
N SER A 304 3.00 -17.89 61.38
CA SER A 304 2.50 -16.86 62.30
C SER A 304 2.91 -15.44 61.87
N ASP A 305 4.12 -15.32 61.33
CA ASP A 305 4.74 -14.04 61.00
C ASP A 305 4.13 -13.43 59.71
N MET A 306 3.45 -14.24 58.91
CA MET A 306 2.77 -13.84 57.68
C MET A 306 1.29 -13.49 57.90
N VAL A 307 0.78 -13.63 59.14
CA VAL A 307 -0.61 -13.29 59.48
C VAL A 307 -0.82 -11.78 59.47
N SER A 308 0.14 -11.01 60.02
CA SER A 308 0.10 -9.55 60.07
C SER A 308 0.88 -8.89 58.94
N ASN A 309 1.89 -9.57 58.37
CA ASN A 309 2.71 -9.05 57.28
C ASN A 309 2.98 -10.14 56.22
N PRO A 310 2.00 -10.45 55.35
CA PRO A 310 2.19 -11.44 54.31
C PRO A 310 3.25 -10.97 53.29
N GLN A 311 4.15 -11.88 52.93
CA GLN A 311 5.14 -11.69 51.85
C GLN A 311 4.75 -12.65 50.72
N THR A 312 3.95 -12.18 49.77
CA THR A 312 3.57 -12.94 48.57
C THR A 312 4.37 -12.45 47.38
N PHE A 313 4.47 -13.28 46.34
CA PHE A 313 5.17 -12.89 45.12
C PHE A 313 4.27 -13.08 43.90
N ILE A 314 4.28 -12.08 43.02
CA ILE A 314 3.68 -12.20 41.69
C ILE A 314 4.75 -12.77 40.76
N SER A 315 4.48 -13.93 40.15
CA SER A 315 5.38 -14.60 39.21
C SER A 315 4.84 -14.65 37.78
N GLU A 316 3.52 -14.68 37.63
CA GLU A 316 2.83 -14.80 36.35
C GLU A 316 1.62 -13.86 36.33
N VAL A 317 1.33 -13.30 35.17
CA VAL A 317 0.18 -12.43 34.93
C VAL A 317 -0.57 -12.96 33.71
N GLY A 318 -1.87 -13.19 33.86
CA GLY A 318 -2.76 -13.60 32.78
C GLY A 318 -3.68 -12.46 32.38
N LEU A 319 -3.87 -12.26 31.07
CA LEU A 319 -4.88 -11.38 30.51
C LEU A 319 -6.09 -12.22 30.08
N TYR A 320 -7.28 -11.81 30.49
CA TYR A 320 -8.53 -12.52 30.25
C TYR A 320 -9.50 -11.62 29.47
N ASP A 321 -10.37 -12.24 28.65
CA ASP A 321 -11.49 -11.56 28.00
C ASP A 321 -12.69 -11.38 28.95
N GLU A 322 -13.76 -10.73 28.47
CA GLU A 322 -15.01 -10.52 29.21
C GLU A 322 -15.75 -11.82 29.55
N GLN A 323 -15.42 -12.92 28.87
CA GLN A 323 -15.95 -14.27 29.10
C GLN A 323 -15.03 -15.12 29.99
N ASN A 324 -14.01 -14.53 30.62
CA ASN A 324 -12.99 -15.19 31.43
C ASN A 324 -12.14 -16.23 30.68
N SER A 325 -12.00 -16.12 29.36
CA SER A 325 -11.05 -16.90 28.56
C SER A 325 -9.68 -16.24 28.60
N LEU A 326 -8.64 -17.05 28.76
CA LEU A 326 -7.26 -16.58 28.82
C LEU A 326 -6.77 -16.19 27.41
N ILE A 327 -6.45 -14.92 27.20
CA ILE A 327 -5.90 -14.39 25.95
C ILE A 327 -4.37 -14.47 25.91
N ALA A 328 -3.71 -14.13 27.03
CA ALA A 328 -2.25 -14.08 27.09
C ALA A 328 -1.72 -14.37 28.49
N VAL A 329 -0.51 -14.93 28.58
CA VAL A 329 0.22 -15.14 29.84
C VAL A 329 1.61 -14.55 29.72
N GLY A 330 1.97 -13.68 30.66
CA GLY A 330 3.32 -13.17 30.85
C GLY A 330 3.95 -13.79 32.10
N ARG A 331 5.15 -14.37 31.95
CA ARG A 331 6.00 -14.77 33.07
C ARG A 331 6.96 -13.66 33.41
N LEU A 332 7.04 -13.29 34.70
CA LEU A 332 7.97 -12.26 35.16
C LEU A 332 9.37 -12.87 35.29
N SER A 333 10.40 -12.13 34.85
CA SER A 333 11.80 -12.56 34.95
C SER A 333 12.31 -12.63 36.39
N SER A 334 11.71 -11.84 37.28
CA SER A 334 11.92 -11.89 38.73
C SER A 334 10.58 -11.75 39.43
N ALA A 335 10.38 -12.53 40.48
CA ALA A 335 9.13 -12.53 41.21
C ALA A 335 9.00 -11.24 42.03
N LEU A 336 7.87 -10.55 41.90
CA LEU A 336 7.68 -9.24 42.51
C LEU A 336 7.02 -9.38 43.89
N ASN A 337 7.70 -8.94 44.94
CA ASN A 337 7.18 -9.03 46.30
C ASN A 337 5.96 -8.11 46.48
N LYS A 338 4.91 -8.63 47.13
CA LYS A 338 3.71 -7.94 47.55
C LYS A 338 3.47 -8.12 49.04
N ASN A 339 3.26 -6.99 49.70
CA ASN A 339 2.78 -6.82 51.06
C ASN A 339 1.96 -5.52 51.17
N PHE A 340 1.47 -5.20 52.37
CA PHE A 340 0.66 -4.00 52.63
C PHE A 340 1.41 -2.66 52.50
N SER A 341 2.72 -2.67 52.28
CA SER A 341 3.56 -1.49 52.07
C SER A 341 4.08 -1.36 50.63
N SER A 342 3.85 -2.36 49.77
CA SER A 342 4.39 -2.39 48.41
C SER A 342 3.27 -2.40 47.36
N GLU A 343 3.40 -1.53 46.37
CA GLU A 343 2.57 -1.48 45.18
C GLU A 343 3.34 -2.00 43.97
N ALA A 344 2.62 -2.62 43.04
CA ALA A 344 3.17 -3.14 41.80
C ALA A 344 2.34 -2.67 40.60
N ILE A 345 3.01 -2.29 39.52
CA ILE A 345 2.37 -1.93 38.26
C ILE A 345 2.95 -2.82 37.18
N VAL A 346 2.07 -3.51 36.46
CA VAL A 346 2.42 -4.35 35.31
C VAL A 346 1.83 -3.72 34.07
N LYS A 347 2.70 -3.43 33.10
CA LYS A 347 2.30 -2.96 31.77
C LYS A 347 2.32 -4.14 30.80
N VAL A 348 1.17 -4.44 30.20
CA VAL A 348 1.05 -5.44 29.13
C VAL A 348 0.87 -4.67 27.82
N ARG A 349 1.79 -4.88 26.87
CA ARG A 349 1.74 -4.28 25.54
C ARG A 349 1.34 -5.33 24.52
N LEU A 350 0.24 -5.09 23.82
CA LEU A 350 -0.17 -5.87 22.65
C LEU A 350 0.05 -5.02 21.40
N THR A 351 0.66 -5.61 20.38
CA THR A 351 0.88 -4.99 19.07
C THR A 351 0.21 -5.89 18.04
N TYR A 352 -0.65 -5.31 17.22
CA TYR A 352 -1.40 -5.99 16.16
C TYR A 352 -1.15 -5.33 14.81
#